data_AF-A0A920KB98-F1
#
_entry.id   AF-A0A920KB98-F1
#
_cell.length_a   1.000
_cell.length_b   1.000
_cell.length_c   1.000
_cell.angle_alpha   90.00
_cell.angle_beta   90.00
_cell.angle_gamma   90.00
#
_symmetry.space_group_name_H-M   'P 1'
#
loop_
_entity.id
_entity.type
_entity.pdbx_description
1 polymer ?
#
loop_
_entity_poly.entity_id
_entity_poly.type
_entity_poly.pdbx_seq_one_letter_code
_entity_poly.pdbx_strand_id
1 'polypeptide(L)'
;MEFDVREDGTPFSPNFDDVYFSSENGLAETEYVFLRGNGLPQAWERREDFTIIETGFGTGLNFLATWKAWRETQPKTSKLRFYTIEAFPLTAKQIY
;
A
#
# COMPACT_ATOMS: atom_id res chain seq x y z
N MET A 1 6.40 20.60 4.19
CA MET A 1 5.69 19.94 3.09
C MET A 1 4.30 19.63 3.61
N GLU A 2 3.28 20.17 2.96
CA GLU A 2 1.90 20.06 3.41
C GLU A 2 1.31 18.72 2.98
N PHE A 3 0.89 17.96 3.97
CA PHE A 3 -0.05 16.86 3.85
C PHE A 3 -1.33 17.44 4.41
N ASP A 4 -2.39 17.41 3.63
CA ASP A 4 -3.67 17.96 4.05
C ASP A 4 -4.70 16.83 4.14
N VAL A 5 -5.71 17.05 4.95
CA VAL A 5 -6.85 16.14 5.07
C VAL A 5 -8.08 16.93 4.68
N ARG A 6 -8.74 16.51 3.60
CA ARG A 6 -9.99 17.13 3.16
C ARG A 6 -11.07 16.97 4.23
N GLU A 7 -12.14 17.75 4.12
CA GLU A 7 -13.28 17.71 5.07
C GLU A 7 -13.90 16.30 5.22
N ASP A 8 -13.76 15.44 4.20
CA ASP A 8 -14.22 14.05 4.17
C ASP A 8 -13.19 13.04 4.73
N GLY A 9 -12.09 13.51 5.30
CA GLY A 9 -11.02 12.66 5.84
C GLY A 9 -10.03 12.14 4.80
N THR A 10 -10.16 12.53 3.52
CA THR A 10 -9.28 12.04 2.45
C THR A 10 -7.89 12.66 2.55
N PRO A 11 -6.82 11.84 2.63
CA PRO A 11 -5.45 12.33 2.56
C PRO A 11 -5.15 12.93 1.18
N PHE A 12 -4.72 14.18 1.16
CA PHE A 12 -4.51 14.97 -0.05
C PHE A 12 -3.10 15.55 -0.09
N SER A 13 -2.52 15.58 -1.28
CA SER A 13 -1.23 16.21 -1.54
C SER A 13 -1.42 17.51 -2.35
N PRO A 14 -1.35 18.69 -1.72
CA PRO A 14 -1.44 19.97 -2.42
C PRO A 14 -0.38 20.17 -3.50
N ASN A 15 0.80 19.54 -3.35
CA ASN A 15 1.90 19.64 -4.30
C ASN A 15 1.63 18.91 -5.62
N PHE A 16 0.81 17.85 -5.58
CA PHE A 16 0.44 17.05 -6.75
C PHE A 16 -1.01 17.26 -7.18
N ASP A 17 -1.75 18.06 -6.42
CA ASP A 17 -3.19 18.29 -6.59
C ASP A 17 -3.98 16.97 -6.67
N ASP A 18 -3.57 15.96 -5.88
CA ASP A 18 -4.09 14.59 -5.96
C ASP A 18 -4.32 13.96 -4.57
N VAL A 19 -5.21 12.97 -4.52
CA VAL A 19 -5.52 12.20 -3.31
C VAL A 19 -4.65 10.95 -3.22
N TYR A 20 -4.20 10.57 -2.02
CA TYR A 20 -3.40 9.36 -1.86
C TYR A 20 -4.24 8.07 -2.00
N PHE A 21 -5.47 8.07 -1.48
CA PHE A 21 -6.48 7.02 -1.64
C PHE A 21 -7.85 7.56 -1.23
N SER A 22 -8.94 6.96 -1.73
CA SER A 22 -10.32 7.32 -1.33
C SER A 22 -10.57 7.07 0.17
N SER A 23 -11.14 8.05 0.88
CA SER A 23 -11.47 7.94 2.31
C SER A 23 -12.53 6.87 2.61
N GLU A 24 -13.44 6.59 1.68
CA GLU A 24 -14.52 5.62 1.92
C GLU A 24 -14.08 4.17 1.69
N ASN A 25 -13.20 3.90 0.70
CA ASN A 25 -12.93 2.53 0.23
C ASN A 25 -11.47 2.22 -0.14
N GLY A 26 -10.48 2.99 0.34
CA GLY A 26 -9.07 2.81 -0.04
C GLY A 26 -8.54 1.37 0.07
N LEU A 27 -8.92 0.61 1.11
CA LEU A 27 -8.49 -0.79 1.24
C LEU A 27 -9.09 -1.69 0.15
N ALA A 28 -10.38 -1.54 -0.16
CA ALA A 28 -11.04 -2.33 -1.20
C ALA A 28 -10.47 -2.00 -2.59
N GLU A 29 -10.14 -0.73 -2.82
CA GLU A 29 -9.46 -0.29 -4.03
C GLU A 29 -8.05 -0.90 -4.13
N THR A 30 -7.24 -0.84 -3.07
CA THR A 30 -5.92 -1.50 -3.00
C THR A 30 -6.04 -3.01 -3.25
N GLU A 31 -7.01 -3.69 -2.63
CA GLU A 31 -7.23 -5.12 -2.87
C GLU A 31 -7.57 -5.42 -4.34
N TYR A 32 -8.38 -4.58 -4.96
CA TYR A 32 -8.80 -4.77 -6.34
C TYR A 32 -7.73 -4.39 -7.36
N VAL A 33 -7.17 -3.18 -7.27
CA VAL A 33 -6.23 -2.62 -8.24
C VAL A 33 -4.83 -3.16 -8.02
N PHE A 34 -4.33 -3.14 -6.78
CA PHE A 34 -2.95 -3.52 -6.49
C PHE A 34 -2.78 -5.03 -6.35
N LEU A 35 -3.54 -5.68 -5.46
CA LEU A 35 -3.37 -7.12 -5.23
C LEU A 35 -3.91 -7.94 -6.39
N ARG A 36 -5.22 -7.86 -6.68
CA ARG A 36 -5.81 -8.65 -7.77
C ARG A 36 -5.26 -8.26 -9.14
N GLY A 37 -4.98 -6.97 -9.36
CA GLY A 37 -4.33 -6.51 -10.60
C GLY A 37 -2.96 -7.13 -10.85
N ASN A 38 -2.22 -7.50 -9.79
CA ASN A 38 -0.95 -8.24 -9.89
C ASN A 38 -1.11 -9.77 -9.75
N GLY A 39 -2.35 -10.29 -9.76
CA GLY A 39 -2.63 -11.72 -9.62
C GLY A 39 -2.33 -12.28 -8.22
N LEU A 40 -2.37 -11.43 -7.20
CA LEU A 40 -2.14 -11.79 -5.81
C LEU A 40 -3.47 -12.15 -5.13
N PRO A 41 -3.49 -13.18 -4.26
CA PRO A 41 -2.36 -13.95 -3.75
C PRO A 41 -1.87 -15.11 -4.65
N GLN A 42 -2.59 -15.47 -5.71
CA GLN A 42 -2.37 -16.70 -6.46
C GLN A 42 -0.93 -16.83 -7.01
N ALA A 43 -0.30 -15.71 -7.40
CA ALA A 43 1.05 -15.71 -7.93
C ALA A 43 2.13 -16.16 -6.92
N TRP A 44 1.87 -16.04 -5.60
CA TRP A 44 2.83 -16.42 -4.56
C TRP A 44 2.51 -17.73 -3.83
N GLU A 45 1.39 -18.39 -4.11
CA GLU A 45 0.94 -19.61 -3.37
C GLU A 45 1.97 -20.75 -3.31
N ARG A 46 2.88 -20.82 -4.27
CA ARG A 46 3.90 -21.88 -4.38
C ARG A 46 5.33 -21.35 -4.29
N ARG A 47 5.51 -20.20 -3.63
CA ARG A 47 6.80 -19.52 -3.53
C ARG A 47 7.22 -19.41 -2.07
N GLU A 48 8.43 -19.86 -1.75
CA GLU A 48 9.02 -19.64 -0.41
C GLU A 48 9.46 -18.18 -0.23
N ASP A 49 9.82 -17.50 -1.31
CA ASP A 49 10.23 -16.12 -1.34
C ASP A 49 9.47 -15.36 -2.44
N PHE A 50 8.92 -14.18 -2.11
CA PHE A 50 8.28 -13.29 -3.08
C PHE A 50 8.75 -11.85 -2.89
N THR A 51 8.96 -11.13 -3.99
CA THR A 51 9.44 -9.74 -3.95
C THR A 51 8.49 -8.84 -4.73
N ILE A 52 8.12 -7.71 -4.13
CA ILE A 52 7.37 -6.62 -4.76
C ILE A 52 8.25 -5.37 -4.75
N ILE A 53 8.20 -4.62 -5.85
CA ILE A 53 8.79 -3.29 -5.97
C ILE A 53 7.66 -2.32 -6.30
N GLU A 54 7.53 -1.28 -5.50
CA GLU A 54 6.55 -0.22 -5.64
C GLU A 54 7.24 1.12 -5.92
N THR A 55 6.60 1.98 -6.72
CA THR A 55 6.97 3.38 -6.89
C THR A 55 5.90 4.25 -6.24
N GLY A 56 6.27 5.03 -5.22
CA GLY A 56 5.35 5.79 -4.39
C GLY A 56 4.83 4.93 -3.23
N PHE A 57 5.36 5.17 -2.02
CA PHE A 57 4.88 4.50 -0.81
C PHE A 57 3.63 5.19 -0.27
N GLY A 58 3.56 6.52 -0.38
CA GLY A 58 2.50 7.34 0.17
C GLY A 58 2.27 7.05 1.65
N THR A 59 1.06 6.59 1.97
CA THR A 59 0.64 6.21 3.34
C THR A 59 1.00 4.78 3.72
N GLY A 60 1.51 3.98 2.78
CA GLY A 60 1.85 2.58 2.98
C GLY A 60 0.66 1.62 2.90
N LEU A 61 -0.49 2.06 2.41
CA LEU A 61 -1.70 1.22 2.35
C LEU A 61 -1.51 -0.06 1.53
N ASN A 62 -0.88 0.04 0.35
CA ASN A 62 -0.56 -1.13 -0.48
C ASN A 62 0.37 -2.11 0.24
N PHE A 63 1.39 -1.60 0.94
CA PHE A 63 2.27 -2.44 1.76
C PHE A 63 1.51 -3.16 2.87
N LEU A 64 0.66 -2.46 3.62
CA LEU A 64 -0.11 -3.06 4.73
C LEU A 64 -1.11 -4.09 4.23
N ALA A 65 -1.81 -3.81 3.12
CA ALA A 65 -2.73 -4.76 2.49
C ALA A 65 -2.00 -6.00 1.97
N THR A 66 -0.85 -5.80 1.31
CA THR A 66 0.03 -6.91 0.89
C THR A 66 0.48 -7.75 2.07
N TRP A 67 0.95 -7.11 3.15
CA TRP A 67 1.44 -7.80 4.32
C TRP A 67 0.34 -8.62 5.00
N LYS A 68 -0.87 -8.07 5.09
CA LYS A 68 -2.06 -8.78 5.57
C LYS A 68 -2.34 -10.02 4.70
N ALA A 69 -2.48 -9.84 3.39
CA ALA A 69 -2.77 -10.94 2.46
C ALA A 69 -1.68 -12.02 2.49
N TRP A 70 -0.40 -11.63 2.59
CA TRP A 70 0.72 -12.56 2.72
C TRP A 70 0.59 -13.40 3.99
N ARG A 71 0.36 -12.76 5.14
CA ARG A 71 0.23 -13.46 6.44
C ARG A 71 -0.96 -14.42 6.48
N GLU A 72 -2.02 -14.11 5.75
CA GLU A 72 -3.23 -14.94 5.69
C GLU A 72 -3.08 -16.13 4.73
N THR A 73 -2.20 -16.04 3.74
CA THR A 73 -2.11 -17.05 2.65
C THR A 73 -0.80 -17.83 2.63
N GLN A 74 0.27 -17.36 3.27
CA GLN A 74 1.59 -17.99 3.23
C GLN A 74 2.02 -18.58 4.58
N PRO A 75 2.78 -19.70 4.58
CA PRO A 75 3.44 -20.20 5.77
C PRO A 75 4.35 -19.16 6.41
N LYS A 76 4.49 -19.22 7.74
CA LYS A 76 5.39 -18.32 8.50
C LYS A 76 6.88 -18.47 8.12
N THR A 77 7.24 -19.55 7.46
CA THR A 77 8.60 -19.81 6.97
C THR A 77 8.90 -19.09 5.66
N SER A 78 7.87 -18.69 4.91
CA SER A 78 8.01 -17.95 3.66
C SER A 78 8.36 -16.48 3.92
N LYS A 79 9.10 -15.84 3.00
CA LYS A 79 9.54 -14.44 3.13
C LYS A 79 8.95 -13.55 2.04
N LEU A 80 8.32 -12.47 2.47
CA LEU A 80 7.96 -11.34 1.62
C LEU A 80 9.06 -10.27 1.70
N ARG A 81 9.53 -9.81 0.54
CA ARG A 81 10.36 -8.61 0.42
C ARG A 81 9.55 -7.54 -0.30
N PHE A 82 9.42 -6.37 0.32
CA PHE A 82 8.70 -5.25 -0.26
C PHE A 82 9.66 -4.06 -0.33
N TYR A 83 9.99 -3.64 -1.54
CA TYR A 83 10.83 -2.47 -1.79
C TYR A 83 9.94 -1.36 -2.32
N THR A 84 10.18 -0.13 -1.86
CA THR A 84 9.46 1.05 -2.34
C THR A 84 10.44 2.20 -2.51
N ILE A 85 10.12 3.11 -3.42
CA ILE A 85 10.86 4.36 -3.62
C ILE A 85 9.84 5.48 -3.48
N GLU A 86 10.04 6.35 -2.49
CA GLU A 86 9.17 7.49 -2.21
C GLU A 86 9.97 8.78 -2.31
N ALA A 87 9.47 9.73 -3.11
CA ALA A 87 10.10 11.02 -3.31
C ALA A 87 9.76 12.00 -2.18
N PHE A 88 8.59 11.84 -1.55
CA PHE A 88 8.06 12.74 -0.53
C PHE A 88 7.52 11.95 0.67
N PRO A 89 8.42 11.37 1.49
CA PRO A 89 7.99 10.52 2.60
C PRO A 89 7.20 11.31 3.63
N LEU A 90 6.05 10.77 4.02
CA LEU A 90 5.24 11.31 5.11
C LEU A 90 5.96 11.13 6.44
N THR A 91 5.83 12.13 7.31
CA THR A 91 6.30 12.02 8.69
C THR A 91 5.35 11.15 9.51
N ALA A 92 5.84 10.56 10.60
CA ALA A 92 4.99 9.79 11.50
C ALA A 92 3.75 10.59 11.97
N LYS A 93 3.89 11.90 12.21
CA LYS A 93 2.79 12.77 12.63
C LYS A 93 1.72 13.01 11.55
N GLN A 94 2.02 12.73 10.29
CA GLN A 94 1.06 12.84 9.17
C GLN A 94 0.30 11.52 8.96
N ILE A 95 0.74 10.43 9.60
CA ILE A 95 0.13 9.09 9.54
C ILE A 95 -0.73 8.81 10.79
N TYR A 96 -0.57 9.59 11.87
CA TYR A 96 -1.27 9.44 13.16
C TYR A 96 -2.27 10.56 13.43
#